data_AF-A0A1Y1ICB8-F1
#
_entry.id   AF-A0A1Y1ICB8-F1
#
_cell.length_a   1.000
_cell.length_b   1.000
_cell.length_c   1.000
_cell.angle_alpha   90.00
_cell.angle_beta   90.00
_cell.angle_gamma   90.00
#
_symmetry.space_group_name_H-M   'P 1'
#
loop_
_entity.id
_entity.type
_entity.pdbx_description
1 polymer ?
#
loop_
_entity_poly.entity_id
_entity_poly.type
_entity_poly.pdbx_seq_one_letter_code
_entity_poly.pdbx_strand_id
1 'polypeptide(L)'
;MGCSCCLSWGRRQNPRMDASLVQTIASLDMNTSNMSLAQSYGLAIQTDSWEDTARTKNSCWGPNIADLTLHVAGSRLPMIRKPNFADVTADVPMSFFSVTTGNEKPAGALKRVSFKDYVTETLGLPNLILNRDDVLLASAHACVLPCGVGGETEFCPQLFSYQARPDDPAILVFVASSQETSAHVITGAADKLLFNRGGAAAMFLAKRLSQERRERGVSEAGAMTDDELDRNAILLFQIPLKQRSEATGFVRPYIPIATGSRRRASPLAGLEFATLRASEKTYGPFRGLARFKLERNARFPIRVTFQMYTVTDDPVLKESQIKSLADKIEKVYVRGKETGSLVTNTTNRATEPRPLGSVMGAEQMPSFNLRAE
;
A
#
# COMPACT_ATOMS: atom_id res chain seq x y z
N MET A 1 57.71 18.63 17.50
CA MET A 1 56.70 17.73 18.10
C MET A 1 55.36 18.46 18.14
N GLY A 2 54.29 17.86 17.63
CA GLY A 2 52.92 18.37 17.75
C GLY A 2 52.29 18.89 16.45
N CYS A 3 51.96 18.00 15.51
CA CYS A 3 51.04 18.29 14.42
C CYS A 3 49.62 17.90 14.88
N SER A 4 48.74 18.89 15.02
CA SER A 4 47.32 18.67 15.34
C SER A 4 46.56 18.28 14.07
N CYS A 5 46.00 17.07 14.07
CA CYS A 5 45.15 16.57 13.00
C CYS A 5 43.68 16.72 13.44
N CYS A 6 43.03 17.80 12.99
CA CYS A 6 41.58 17.93 13.08
C CYS A 6 40.94 17.15 11.92
N LEU A 7 40.41 15.96 12.23
CA LEU A 7 39.50 15.21 11.36
C LEU A 7 38.14 15.92 11.32
N SER A 8 37.89 16.67 10.25
CA SER A 8 36.55 17.17 9.95
C SER A 8 35.68 16.04 9.41
N TRP A 9 34.69 15.62 10.21
CA TRP A 9 33.63 14.75 9.75
C TRP A 9 32.72 15.53 8.80
N GLY A 10 32.96 15.39 7.50
CA GLY A 10 32.07 15.88 6.46
C GLY A 10 30.70 15.22 6.56
N ARG A 11 29.68 16.01 6.89
CA ARG A 11 28.27 15.66 6.64
C ARG A 11 28.12 15.35 5.16
N ARG A 12 27.96 14.06 4.80
CA ARG A 12 27.44 13.66 3.49
C ARG A 12 26.04 14.23 3.36
N GLN A 13 25.90 15.38 2.70
CA GLN A 13 24.61 15.83 2.22
C GLN A 13 24.14 14.82 1.17
N ASN A 14 23.00 14.19 1.42
CA ASN A 14 22.36 13.30 0.47
C ASN A 14 22.05 14.12 -0.80
N PRO A 15 22.55 13.76 -2.00
CA PRO A 15 22.23 14.52 -3.21
C PRO A 15 20.71 14.49 -3.38
N ARG A 16 20.09 15.68 -3.51
CA ARG A 16 18.65 15.77 -3.78
C ARG A 16 18.34 14.91 -5.00
N MET A 17 17.38 14.01 -4.87
CA MET A 17 16.80 13.24 -5.99
C MET A 17 16.54 14.18 -7.15
N ASP A 18 16.98 13.78 -8.35
CA ASP A 18 16.80 14.57 -9.55
C ASP A 18 15.31 14.75 -9.84
N ALA A 19 14.83 15.99 -9.74
CA ALA A 19 13.43 16.33 -9.97
C ALA A 19 12.97 15.94 -11.38
N SER A 20 13.89 15.91 -12.36
CA SER A 20 13.58 15.47 -13.72
C SER A 20 13.29 13.98 -13.80
N LEU A 21 14.01 13.15 -13.03
CA LEU A 21 13.76 11.71 -12.95
C LEU A 21 12.43 11.43 -12.26
N VAL A 22 12.14 12.10 -11.14
CA VAL A 22 10.85 11.95 -10.44
C VAL A 22 9.69 12.28 -11.37
N GLN A 23 9.76 13.39 -12.11
CA GLN A 23 8.71 13.76 -13.06
C GLN A 23 8.58 12.76 -14.21
N THR A 24 9.71 12.25 -14.70
CA THR A 24 9.76 11.24 -15.76
C THR A 24 9.06 9.95 -15.32
N ILE A 25 9.36 9.45 -14.12
CA ILE A 25 8.72 8.24 -13.59
C ILE A 25 7.25 8.50 -13.19
N ALA A 26 6.92 9.70 -12.70
CA ALA A 26 5.54 10.09 -12.45
C ALA A 26 4.67 10.07 -13.72
N SER A 27 5.27 10.25 -14.90
CA SER A 27 4.56 10.25 -16.20
C SER A 27 4.47 8.88 -16.90
N LEU A 28 4.80 7.77 -16.22
CA LEU A 28 4.73 6.44 -16.85
C LEU A 28 3.31 6.07 -17.31
N ASP A 29 2.28 6.60 -16.65
CA ASP A 29 0.86 6.42 -17.01
C ASP A 29 0.41 7.26 -18.22
N MET A 30 1.29 8.11 -18.74
CA MET A 30 1.10 8.85 -20.00
C MET A 30 1.98 8.31 -21.14
N ASN A 31 2.85 7.34 -20.85
CA ASN A 31 3.70 6.72 -21.86
C ASN A 31 2.93 5.63 -22.60
N THR A 32 2.50 5.93 -23.83
CA THR A 32 1.66 5.05 -24.67
C THR A 32 2.28 3.68 -24.93
N SER A 33 3.60 3.58 -25.05
CA SER A 33 4.29 2.30 -25.26
C SER A 33 4.24 1.44 -23.99
N ASN A 34 4.55 2.02 -22.84
CA ASN A 34 4.47 1.32 -21.56
C ASN A 34 3.02 0.92 -21.23
N MET A 35 2.05 1.80 -21.49
CA MET A 35 0.62 1.51 -21.30
C MET A 35 0.15 0.36 -22.19
N SER A 36 0.47 0.40 -23.49
CA SER A 36 0.08 -0.66 -24.44
C SER A 36 0.68 -2.01 -24.04
N LEU A 37 1.93 -1.99 -23.59
CA LEU A 37 2.62 -3.17 -23.09
C LEU A 37 1.99 -3.68 -21.79
N ALA A 38 1.69 -2.82 -20.81
CA ALA A 38 0.99 -3.25 -19.60
C ALA A 38 -0.38 -3.85 -19.92
N GLN A 39 -1.12 -3.24 -20.86
CA GLN A 39 -2.43 -3.70 -21.31
C GLN A 39 -2.38 -5.07 -21.98
N SER A 40 -1.34 -5.39 -22.76
CA SER A 40 -1.20 -6.72 -23.36
C SER A 40 -1.04 -7.85 -22.34
N TYR A 41 -0.63 -7.50 -21.11
CA TYR A 41 -0.56 -8.42 -19.96
C TYR A 41 -1.76 -8.29 -19.00
N GLY A 42 -2.83 -7.59 -19.40
CA GLY A 42 -4.04 -7.40 -18.59
C GLY A 42 -3.85 -6.46 -17.40
N LEU A 43 -2.84 -5.59 -17.47
CA LEU A 43 -2.50 -4.60 -16.43
C LEU A 43 -2.77 -3.18 -16.94
N ALA A 44 -2.76 -2.23 -16.02
CA ALA A 44 -2.81 -0.80 -16.27
C ALA A 44 -1.73 -0.11 -15.44
N ILE A 45 -1.14 0.94 -16.00
CA ILE A 45 -0.26 1.89 -15.29
C ILE A 45 -1.13 3.07 -14.89
N GLN A 46 -1.20 3.37 -13.60
CA GLN A 46 -2.15 4.34 -13.07
C GLN A 46 -1.62 5.03 -11.81
N THR A 47 -1.69 6.35 -11.78
CA THR A 47 -1.34 7.18 -10.62
C THR A 47 -2.29 6.97 -9.45
N ASP A 48 -3.57 6.76 -9.75
CA ASP A 48 -4.63 6.64 -8.75
C ASP A 48 -5.27 5.27 -8.80
N SER A 49 -4.93 4.47 -7.80
CA SER A 49 -5.43 3.11 -7.64
C SER A 49 -6.69 3.11 -6.80
N TRP A 50 -7.78 2.57 -7.32
CA TRP A 50 -9.02 2.44 -6.57
C TRP A 50 -8.94 1.25 -5.61
N GLU A 51 -8.76 1.54 -4.32
CA GLU A 51 -8.72 0.53 -3.25
C GLU A 51 -9.99 0.52 -2.42
N ASP A 52 -11.11 0.44 -3.12
CA ASP A 52 -12.44 0.50 -2.53
C ASP A 52 -12.76 -0.75 -1.70
N THR A 53 -13.49 -0.56 -0.60
CA THR A 53 -14.11 -1.69 0.10
C THR A 53 -15.58 -1.85 -0.27
N ALA A 54 -16.19 -0.82 -0.88
CA ALA A 54 -17.54 -0.92 -1.41
C ALA A 54 -17.80 0.07 -2.54
N ARG A 55 -18.43 -0.43 -3.60
CA ARG A 55 -18.71 0.30 -4.84
C ARG A 55 -20.08 -0.05 -5.41
N THR A 56 -20.71 0.93 -6.04
CA THR A 56 -21.90 0.70 -6.87
C THR A 56 -21.47 0.02 -8.17
N LYS A 57 -22.08 -1.12 -8.50
CA LYS A 57 -21.69 -1.89 -9.70
C LYS A 57 -21.75 -1.02 -10.96
N ASN A 58 -20.78 -1.23 -11.85
CA ASN A 58 -20.60 -0.46 -13.09
C ASN A 58 -20.48 1.06 -12.89
N SER A 59 -19.94 1.50 -11.75
CA SER A 59 -19.79 2.91 -11.40
C SER A 59 -18.40 3.21 -10.84
N CYS A 60 -17.99 4.48 -10.91
CA CYS A 60 -16.86 5.02 -10.14
C CYS A 60 -17.28 5.49 -8.73
N TRP A 61 -18.56 5.39 -8.39
CA TRP A 61 -19.11 5.82 -7.10
C TRP A 61 -19.34 4.64 -6.17
N GLY A 62 -19.26 4.90 -4.87
CA GLY A 62 -19.50 3.90 -3.85
C GLY A 62 -19.58 4.47 -2.44
N PRO A 63 -20.07 3.68 -1.48
CA PRO A 63 -20.22 4.12 -0.09
C PRO A 63 -18.92 4.00 0.73
N ASN A 64 -17.87 3.37 0.22
CA ASN A 64 -16.55 3.37 0.84
C ASN A 64 -15.46 3.19 -0.22
N ILE A 65 -15.02 4.33 -0.78
CA ILE A 65 -14.10 4.40 -1.92
C ILE A 65 -12.86 5.20 -1.56
N ALA A 66 -11.71 4.74 -2.04
CA ALA A 66 -10.41 5.30 -1.68
C ALA A 66 -9.43 5.27 -2.86
N ASP A 67 -8.74 6.39 -3.05
CA ASP A 67 -7.64 6.52 -3.99
C ASP A 67 -6.32 6.30 -3.24
N LEU A 68 -5.58 5.28 -3.66
CA LEU A 68 -4.23 5.01 -3.20
C LEU A 68 -3.23 5.44 -4.27
N THR A 69 -2.17 6.12 -3.87
CA THR A 69 -1.05 6.51 -4.74
C THR A 69 0.28 6.39 -3.98
N LEU A 70 1.39 6.60 -4.68
CA LEU A 70 2.72 6.72 -4.09
C LEU A 70 3.15 8.19 -4.09
N HIS A 71 3.78 8.65 -3.01
CA HIS A 71 4.30 10.00 -2.91
C HIS A 71 5.84 9.99 -2.80
N VAL A 72 6.52 10.62 -3.76
CA VAL A 72 7.98 10.83 -3.77
C VAL A 72 8.27 12.30 -4.07
N ALA A 73 9.05 12.96 -3.23
CA ALA A 73 9.54 14.33 -3.44
C ALA A 73 8.46 15.36 -3.86
N GLY A 74 7.21 15.20 -3.40
CA GLY A 74 6.10 16.10 -3.72
C GLY A 74 5.28 15.69 -4.94
N SER A 75 5.68 14.64 -5.66
CA SER A 75 4.96 14.09 -6.80
C SER A 75 4.18 12.85 -6.42
N ARG A 76 3.05 12.62 -7.10
CA ARG A 76 2.31 11.36 -7.11
C ARG A 76 2.89 10.45 -8.19
N LEU A 77 2.96 9.15 -7.93
CA LEU A 77 3.60 8.20 -8.83
C LEU A 77 2.67 7.04 -9.17
N PRO A 78 2.78 6.51 -10.40
CA PRO A 78 1.96 5.41 -10.84
C PRO A 78 2.38 4.07 -10.25
N MET A 79 1.40 3.17 -10.21
CA MET A 79 1.58 1.76 -9.94
C MET A 79 1.05 0.96 -11.11
N ILE A 80 1.56 -0.26 -11.27
CA ILE A 80 1.12 -1.23 -12.25
C ILE A 80 0.23 -2.26 -11.55
N ARG A 81 -1.03 -2.37 -11.96
CA ARG A 81 -2.04 -3.27 -11.34
C ARG A 81 -3.12 -3.67 -12.35
N LYS A 82 -4.05 -4.56 -11.95
CA LYS A 82 -5.28 -4.81 -12.73
C LYS A 82 -6.09 -3.49 -12.88
N PRO A 83 -6.78 -3.24 -14.00
CA PRO A 83 -7.47 -1.96 -14.26
C PRO A 83 -8.53 -1.58 -13.23
N ASN A 84 -8.67 -0.29 -12.95
CA ASN A 84 -9.62 0.28 -11.98
C ASN A 84 -11.09 -0.07 -12.26
N PHE A 85 -11.52 0.00 -13.52
CA PHE A 85 -12.88 -0.36 -13.92
C PHE A 85 -13.14 -1.88 -13.91
N ALA A 86 -12.08 -2.70 -13.80
CA ALA A 86 -12.22 -4.13 -13.56
C ALA A 86 -12.18 -4.45 -12.06
N ASP A 87 -11.47 -3.67 -11.22
CA ASP A 87 -11.15 -3.91 -9.80
C ASP A 87 -11.16 -5.39 -9.41
N VAL A 88 -10.31 -6.16 -10.08
CA VAL A 88 -10.16 -7.60 -9.81
C VAL A 88 -9.56 -7.75 -8.42
N THR A 89 -10.24 -8.56 -7.60
CA THR A 89 -9.92 -8.84 -6.20
C THR A 89 -10.03 -10.33 -5.92
N ALA A 90 -9.33 -10.80 -4.89
CA ALA A 90 -9.34 -12.18 -4.43
C ALA A 90 -9.72 -12.29 -2.95
N ASP A 91 -10.41 -13.35 -2.53
CA ASP A 91 -10.76 -13.64 -1.13
C ASP A 91 -9.64 -14.46 -0.49
N VAL A 92 -8.75 -13.82 0.26
CA VAL A 92 -7.58 -14.48 0.86
C VAL A 92 -7.81 -14.70 2.35
N PRO A 93 -7.61 -15.91 2.90
CA PRO A 93 -7.77 -16.17 4.33
C PRO A 93 -6.97 -15.20 5.21
N MET A 94 -7.61 -14.63 6.23
CA MET A 94 -6.93 -13.72 7.16
C MET A 94 -5.75 -14.40 7.86
N SER A 95 -5.85 -15.72 8.10
CA SER A 95 -4.80 -16.54 8.70
C SER A 95 -3.50 -16.59 7.91
N PHE A 96 -3.48 -16.18 6.64
CA PHE A 96 -2.25 -16.09 5.85
C PHE A 96 -1.44 -14.83 6.14
N PHE A 97 -2.02 -13.87 6.86
CA PHE A 97 -1.37 -12.60 7.13
C PHE A 97 -0.78 -12.56 8.53
N SER A 98 0.53 -12.32 8.56
CA SER A 98 1.27 -12.03 9.78
C SER A 98 2.01 -10.70 9.62
N VAL A 99 2.07 -9.93 10.69
CA VAL A 99 2.65 -8.58 10.69
C VAL A 99 3.72 -8.47 11.78
N THR A 100 4.73 -7.64 11.54
CA THR A 100 5.80 -7.39 12.52
C THR A 100 5.38 -6.24 13.43
N THR A 101 5.51 -6.40 14.74
CA THR A 101 5.18 -5.40 15.77
C THR A 101 6.29 -5.33 16.82
N GLY A 102 6.23 -4.37 17.74
CA GLY A 102 7.26 -4.05 18.72
C GLY A 102 7.75 -2.60 18.62
N ASN A 103 7.43 -1.93 17.51
CA ASN A 103 7.99 -0.65 17.14
C ASN A 103 7.27 0.58 17.67
N GLU A 104 6.10 0.38 18.24
CA GLU A 104 5.38 1.37 19.01
C GLU A 104 6.20 1.96 20.17
N LYS A 105 7.28 1.27 20.59
CA LYS A 105 8.23 1.75 21.61
C LYS A 105 9.65 1.83 21.02
N PRO A 106 10.45 2.85 21.39
CA PRO A 106 11.87 2.88 21.06
C PRO A 106 12.57 1.59 21.51
N ALA A 107 13.33 0.96 20.60
CA ALA A 107 14.05 -0.30 20.85
C ALA A 107 13.18 -1.47 21.37
N GLY A 108 11.88 -1.48 21.04
CA GLY A 108 11.04 -2.62 21.36
C GLY A 108 11.45 -3.87 20.58
N ALA A 109 11.31 -5.03 21.22
CA ALA A 109 11.64 -6.31 20.61
C ALA A 109 10.64 -6.64 19.49
N LEU A 110 11.15 -6.82 18.27
CA LEU A 110 10.31 -7.16 17.13
C LEU A 110 9.79 -8.59 17.25
N LYS A 111 8.49 -8.76 17.03
CA LYS A 111 7.83 -10.06 16.97
C LYS A 111 6.88 -10.13 15.79
N ARG A 112 6.78 -11.31 15.19
CA ARG A 112 5.79 -11.61 14.15
C ARG A 112 4.55 -12.18 14.84
N VAL A 113 3.40 -11.57 14.60
CA VAL A 113 2.09 -12.02 15.11
C VAL A 113 1.09 -12.10 13.96
N SER A 114 -0.01 -12.83 14.13
CA SER A 114 -1.08 -12.79 13.12
C SER A 114 -1.65 -11.38 13.00
N PHE A 115 -2.16 -11.01 11.82
CA PHE A 115 -2.81 -9.70 11.65
C PHE A 115 -4.00 -9.53 12.62
N LYS A 116 -4.73 -10.62 12.89
CA LYS A 116 -5.82 -10.64 13.86
C LYS A 116 -5.32 -10.27 15.26
N ASP A 117 -4.30 -10.96 15.77
CA ASP A 117 -3.77 -10.72 17.12
C ASP A 117 -3.13 -9.33 17.24
N TYR A 118 -2.57 -8.80 16.15
CA TYR A 118 -2.10 -7.42 16.14
C TYR A 118 -3.25 -6.44 16.41
N VAL A 119 -4.39 -6.59 15.75
CA VAL A 119 -5.55 -5.71 15.94
C VAL A 119 -6.22 -5.96 17.30
N THR A 120 -6.48 -7.21 17.68
CA THR A 120 -7.26 -7.53 18.89
C THR A 120 -6.44 -7.41 20.16
N GLU A 121 -5.22 -7.96 20.20
CA GLU A 121 -4.41 -8.06 21.41
C GLU A 121 -3.39 -6.92 21.51
N THR A 122 -2.65 -6.66 20.42
CA THR A 122 -1.55 -5.68 20.48
C THR A 122 -2.07 -4.25 20.54
N LEU A 123 -3.11 -3.93 19.76
CA LEU A 123 -3.76 -2.62 19.80
C LEU A 123 -4.93 -2.56 20.81
N GLY A 124 -5.40 -3.70 21.31
CA GLY A 124 -6.56 -3.75 22.21
C GLY A 124 -7.87 -3.35 21.53
N LEU A 125 -8.03 -3.65 20.23
CA LEU A 125 -9.19 -3.26 19.41
C LEU A 125 -9.98 -4.48 18.89
N PRO A 126 -10.47 -5.37 19.77
CA PRO A 126 -11.11 -6.63 19.36
C PRO A 126 -12.35 -6.41 18.47
N ASN A 127 -13.10 -5.33 18.70
CA ASN A 127 -14.32 -5.01 17.96
C ASN A 127 -14.07 -4.57 16.50
N LEU A 128 -12.80 -4.46 16.07
CA LEU A 128 -12.45 -4.15 14.68
C LEU A 128 -12.34 -5.39 13.77
N ILE A 129 -12.30 -6.59 14.35
CA ILE A 129 -12.33 -7.85 13.61
C ILE A 129 -13.65 -8.55 13.93
N LEU A 130 -14.45 -8.83 12.91
CA LEU A 130 -15.77 -9.47 13.06
C LEU A 130 -15.72 -10.92 12.59
N ASN A 131 -16.73 -11.71 12.98
CA ASN A 131 -16.89 -13.10 12.52
C ASN A 131 -16.98 -13.23 10.98
N ARG A 132 -17.29 -12.14 10.25
CA ARG A 132 -17.31 -12.16 8.78
C ARG A 132 -15.94 -12.04 8.12
N ASP A 133 -14.92 -11.66 8.88
CA ASP A 133 -13.61 -11.25 8.33
C ASP A 133 -12.62 -12.44 8.24
N ASP A 134 -13.10 -13.69 8.15
CA ASP A 134 -12.25 -14.89 7.97
C ASP A 134 -11.42 -14.84 6.67
N VAL A 135 -11.89 -14.09 5.68
CA VAL A 135 -11.18 -13.77 4.45
C VAL A 135 -11.13 -12.26 4.24
N LEU A 136 -10.04 -11.79 3.64
CA LEU A 136 -9.80 -10.40 3.28
C LEU A 136 -9.96 -10.21 1.77
N LEU A 137 -10.49 -9.05 1.39
CA LEU A 137 -10.53 -8.62 0.00
C LEU A 137 -9.12 -8.20 -0.43
N ALA A 138 -8.45 -8.98 -1.27
CA ALA A 138 -7.07 -8.76 -1.64
C ALA A 138 -6.90 -8.20 -3.06
N SER A 139 -5.93 -7.29 -3.22
CA SER A 139 -5.45 -6.76 -4.49
C SER A 139 -3.91 -6.69 -4.49
N ALA A 140 -3.29 -6.50 -5.66
CA ALA A 140 -1.83 -6.44 -5.78
C ALA A 140 -1.34 -5.37 -6.75
N HIS A 141 -0.30 -4.63 -6.34
CA HIS A 141 0.36 -3.58 -7.10
C HIS A 141 1.85 -3.91 -7.26
N ALA A 142 2.37 -3.64 -8.45
CA ALA A 142 3.79 -3.43 -8.67
C ALA A 142 4.08 -1.92 -8.70
N CYS A 143 4.77 -1.44 -7.68
CA CYS A 143 5.14 -0.04 -7.49
C CYS A 143 6.45 0.25 -8.23
N VAL A 144 6.50 1.35 -8.98
CA VAL A 144 7.69 1.80 -9.70
C VAL A 144 8.17 3.13 -9.12
N LEU A 145 9.34 3.11 -8.49
CA LEU A 145 9.94 4.28 -7.87
C LEU A 145 11.12 4.79 -8.71
N PRO A 146 11.33 6.11 -8.79
CA PRO A 146 12.56 6.68 -9.34
C PRO A 146 13.74 6.24 -8.47
N CYS A 147 14.90 5.99 -9.05
CA CYS A 147 16.12 5.70 -8.31
C CYS A 147 17.35 6.01 -9.18
N GLY A 148 17.90 7.20 -8.97
CA GLY A 148 19.11 7.64 -9.66
C GLY A 148 20.40 6.99 -9.11
N VAL A 149 21.53 7.61 -9.43
CA VAL A 149 22.89 7.11 -9.11
C VAL A 149 23.12 6.86 -7.60
N GLY A 150 22.39 7.56 -6.73
CA GLY A 150 22.47 7.37 -5.28
C GLY A 150 21.91 6.02 -4.79
N GLY A 151 21.15 5.31 -5.63
CA GLY A 151 20.70 3.94 -5.35
C GLY A 151 19.59 3.80 -4.30
N GLU A 152 19.12 4.92 -3.74
CA GLU A 152 18.07 4.97 -2.73
C GLU A 152 16.99 6.01 -3.07
N THR A 153 15.76 5.81 -2.58
CA THR A 153 14.64 6.74 -2.75
C THR A 153 13.67 6.72 -1.58
N GLU A 154 13.43 7.90 -1.00
CA GLU A 154 12.42 8.09 0.04
C GLU A 154 11.02 8.19 -0.57
N PHE A 155 10.06 7.47 0.01
CA PHE A 155 8.68 7.46 -0.44
C PHE A 155 7.71 7.15 0.70
N CYS A 156 6.42 7.35 0.45
CA CYS A 156 5.37 6.76 1.25
C CYS A 156 4.12 6.51 0.39
N PRO A 157 3.32 5.48 0.68
CA PRO A 157 1.96 5.42 0.16
C PRO A 157 1.14 6.60 0.67
N GLN A 158 0.17 7.05 -0.12
CA GLN A 158 -0.74 8.14 0.22
C GLN A 158 -2.16 7.72 -0.11
N LEU A 159 -3.08 7.85 0.86
CA LEU A 159 -4.47 7.44 0.69
C LEU A 159 -5.42 8.62 0.87
N PHE A 160 -6.32 8.79 -0.10
CA PHE A 160 -7.45 9.69 0.00
C PHE A 160 -8.74 8.86 0.09
N SER A 161 -9.63 9.20 1.03
CA SER A 161 -10.92 8.54 1.18
C SER A 161 -12.02 9.57 0.98
N TYR A 162 -12.93 9.32 0.03
CA TYR A 162 -14.00 10.27 -0.31
C TYR A 162 -15.01 10.47 0.81
N GLN A 163 -15.16 9.46 1.66
CA GLN A 163 -16.07 9.52 2.81
C GLN A 163 -15.41 10.12 4.05
N ALA A 164 -14.08 10.08 4.19
CA ALA A 164 -13.42 10.40 5.45
C ALA A 164 -13.42 11.91 5.75
N ARG A 165 -13.59 12.26 7.03
CA ARG A 165 -13.49 13.63 7.54
C ARG A 165 -12.44 13.70 8.68
N PRO A 166 -11.87 14.88 8.97
CA PRO A 166 -10.85 15.04 10.02
C PRO A 166 -11.20 14.49 11.40
N ASP A 167 -12.46 14.58 11.80
CA ASP A 167 -13.01 14.16 13.09
C ASP A 167 -13.98 12.97 13.01
N ASP A 168 -14.23 12.49 11.79
CA ASP A 168 -15.16 11.40 11.49
C ASP A 168 -14.60 10.51 10.37
N PRO A 169 -13.55 9.72 10.68
CA PRO A 169 -12.81 8.93 9.70
C PRO A 169 -13.65 7.77 9.16
N ALA A 170 -13.46 7.45 7.89
CA ALA A 170 -14.15 6.32 7.25
C ALA A 170 -13.30 5.04 7.18
N ILE A 171 -11.98 5.15 7.34
CA ILE A 171 -11.03 4.05 7.14
C ILE A 171 -9.90 4.15 8.16
N LEU A 172 -9.60 3.02 8.81
CA LEU A 172 -8.34 2.77 9.54
C LEU A 172 -7.41 1.97 8.63
N VAL A 173 -6.15 2.38 8.52
CA VAL A 173 -5.16 1.72 7.68
C VAL A 173 -3.99 1.21 8.51
N PHE A 174 -3.58 -0.02 8.25
CA PHE A 174 -2.31 -0.56 8.75
C PHE A 174 -1.34 -0.74 7.61
N VAL A 175 -0.15 -0.18 7.76
CA VAL A 175 0.98 -0.33 6.84
C VAL A 175 1.95 -1.31 7.48
N ALA A 176 1.99 -2.53 6.98
CA ALA A 176 2.88 -3.57 7.49
C ALA A 176 4.02 -3.83 6.50
N SER A 177 5.25 -3.81 7.00
CA SER A 177 6.43 -4.31 6.31
C SER A 177 7.10 -5.41 7.14
N SER A 178 8.12 -6.05 6.57
CA SER A 178 8.99 -6.98 7.32
C SER A 178 9.58 -6.36 8.57
N GLN A 179 9.88 -5.06 8.54
CA GLN A 179 10.44 -4.36 9.68
C GLN A 179 9.38 -4.16 10.76
N GLU A 180 8.24 -3.56 10.43
CA GLU A 180 7.30 -3.03 11.44
C GLU A 180 5.89 -2.78 10.87
N THR A 181 4.94 -2.46 11.76
CA THR A 181 3.56 -2.10 11.39
C THR A 181 3.19 -0.72 11.93
N SER A 182 2.53 0.09 11.10
CA SER A 182 2.11 1.45 11.45
C SER A 182 0.60 1.63 11.24
N ALA A 183 -0.09 2.15 12.24
CA ALA A 183 -1.54 2.35 12.20
C ALA A 183 -1.90 3.83 11.93
N HIS A 184 -2.76 4.07 10.95
CA HIS A 184 -3.15 5.39 10.44
C HIS A 184 -4.66 5.53 10.39
N VAL A 185 -5.18 6.65 10.89
CA VAL A 185 -6.59 7.03 10.68
C VAL A 185 -6.68 8.02 9.55
N ILE A 186 -7.45 7.66 8.51
CA ILE A 186 -7.60 8.47 7.30
C ILE A 186 -8.59 9.60 7.55
N THR A 187 -8.18 10.80 7.21
CA THR A 187 -8.94 12.04 7.46
C THR A 187 -9.41 12.76 6.20
N GLY A 188 -9.19 12.17 5.02
CA GLY A 188 -9.67 12.70 3.75
C GLY A 188 -8.77 13.80 3.16
N ALA A 189 -7.53 13.91 3.63
CA ALA A 189 -6.59 14.96 3.20
C ALA A 189 -5.42 14.39 2.38
N ALA A 190 -5.64 13.30 1.66
CA ALA A 190 -4.58 12.49 1.02
C ALA A 190 -3.49 12.18 2.07
N ASP A 191 -3.87 11.40 3.08
CA ASP A 191 -3.05 11.13 4.24
C ASP A 191 -1.81 10.31 3.84
N LYS A 192 -0.63 10.81 4.21
CA LYS A 192 0.65 10.11 4.00
C LYS A 192 0.77 8.98 5.00
N LEU A 193 0.90 7.76 4.49
CA LEU A 193 1.01 6.55 5.27
C LEU A 193 2.48 6.34 5.65
N LEU A 194 2.88 7.01 6.74
CA LEU A 194 4.25 7.04 7.24
C LEU A 194 4.58 5.80 8.09
N PHE A 195 5.87 5.56 8.27
CA PHE A 195 6.42 4.55 9.16
C PHE A 195 6.52 5.08 10.60
N ASN A 196 6.09 4.28 11.58
CA ASN A 196 6.20 4.59 13.00
C ASN A 196 7.52 4.07 13.57
N ARG A 197 8.55 4.93 13.58
CA ARG A 197 9.87 4.60 14.13
C ARG A 197 9.94 4.98 15.60
N GLY A 198 9.44 4.13 16.50
CA GLY A 198 9.50 4.38 17.94
C GLY A 198 8.75 5.63 18.39
N GLY A 199 7.63 5.95 17.73
CA GLY A 199 6.86 7.17 17.98
C GLY A 199 7.26 8.38 17.13
N ALA A 200 8.28 8.27 16.28
CA ALA A 200 8.62 9.29 15.29
C ALA A 200 8.13 8.89 13.88
N ALA A 201 7.53 9.83 13.16
CA ALA A 201 7.06 9.59 11.80
C ALA A 201 8.22 9.64 10.80
N ALA A 202 8.41 8.58 10.02
CA ALA A 202 9.44 8.48 8.98
C ALA A 202 8.82 8.06 7.64
N MET A 203 9.51 8.38 6.54
CA MET A 203 9.19 7.79 5.23
C MET A 203 9.80 6.39 5.12
N PHE A 204 9.35 5.64 4.12
CA PHE A 204 10.05 4.44 3.66
C PHE A 204 11.21 4.84 2.77
N LEU A 205 12.23 3.98 2.72
CA LEU A 205 13.37 4.09 1.85
C LEU A 205 13.48 2.81 1.04
N ALA A 206 13.41 2.94 -0.29
CA ALA A 206 13.70 1.89 -1.23
C ALA A 206 15.18 1.96 -1.63
N LYS A 207 15.88 0.82 -1.64
CA LYS A 207 17.25 0.67 -2.15
C LYS A 207 17.27 -0.42 -3.23
N ARG A 208 18.10 -0.27 -4.27
CA ARG A 208 18.34 -1.33 -5.26
C ARG A 208 18.78 -2.63 -4.58
N LEU A 209 18.14 -3.74 -4.93
CA LEU A 209 18.46 -5.06 -4.36
C LEU A 209 19.90 -5.48 -4.64
N SER A 210 20.41 -5.25 -5.86
CA SER A 210 21.79 -5.51 -6.28
C SER A 210 22.80 -4.78 -5.41
N GLN A 211 22.54 -3.51 -5.11
CA GLN A 211 23.37 -2.73 -4.21
C GLN A 211 23.32 -3.29 -2.77
N GLU A 212 22.14 -3.65 -2.27
CA GLU A 212 22.00 -4.26 -0.94
C GLU A 212 22.73 -5.61 -0.83
N ARG A 213 22.62 -6.44 -1.87
CA ARG A 213 23.33 -7.73 -1.99
C ARG A 213 24.85 -7.55 -2.00
N ARG A 214 25.33 -6.56 -2.75
CA ARG A 214 26.76 -6.18 -2.77
C ARG A 214 27.25 -5.73 -1.40
N GLU A 215 26.49 -4.90 -0.70
CA GLU A 215 26.80 -4.43 0.65
C GLU A 215 26.87 -5.59 1.66
N ARG A 216 26.08 -6.66 1.45
CA ARG A 216 26.12 -7.90 2.24
C ARG A 216 27.19 -8.90 1.79
N GLY A 217 27.89 -8.65 0.68
CA GLY A 217 28.86 -9.58 0.12
C GLY A 217 28.27 -10.86 -0.46
N VAL A 218 27.01 -10.82 -0.93
CA VAL A 218 26.35 -11.94 -1.63
C VAL A 218 26.20 -11.66 -3.13
N SER A 219 25.89 -12.70 -3.91
CA SER A 219 25.68 -12.58 -5.37
C SER A 219 24.58 -11.57 -5.69
N GLU A 220 24.85 -10.62 -6.59
CA GLU A 220 23.86 -9.67 -7.10
C GLU A 220 22.81 -10.35 -8.01
N ALA A 221 23.22 -11.43 -8.69
CA ALA A 221 22.36 -12.20 -9.59
C ALA A 221 21.55 -13.27 -8.87
N GLY A 222 20.37 -13.58 -9.41
CA GLY A 222 19.48 -14.65 -8.93
C GLY A 222 18.12 -14.14 -8.46
N ALA A 223 17.18 -15.07 -8.28
CA ALA A 223 15.86 -14.78 -7.73
C ALA A 223 15.94 -14.20 -6.31
N MET A 224 14.91 -13.47 -5.88
CA MET A 224 14.80 -13.04 -4.48
C MET A 224 14.62 -14.26 -3.57
N THR A 225 15.34 -14.26 -2.46
CA THR A 225 15.10 -15.14 -1.30
C THR A 225 13.79 -14.77 -0.60
N ASP A 226 13.29 -15.63 0.28
CA ASP A 226 12.05 -15.35 1.06
C ASP A 226 12.19 -14.10 1.94
N ASP A 227 13.38 -13.90 2.53
CA ASP A 227 13.70 -12.69 3.29
C ASP A 227 13.69 -11.43 2.40
N GLU A 228 14.27 -11.50 1.20
CA GLU A 228 14.25 -10.38 0.25
C GLU A 228 12.83 -10.09 -0.26
N LEU A 229 11.99 -11.12 -0.43
CA LEU A 229 10.58 -10.96 -0.77
C LEU A 229 9.81 -10.24 0.34
N ASP A 230 10.04 -10.59 1.60
CA ASP A 230 9.41 -9.95 2.76
C ASP A 230 9.92 -8.50 2.93
N ARG A 231 11.21 -8.24 2.64
CA ARG A 231 11.79 -6.88 2.60
C ARG A 231 11.41 -6.07 1.37
N ASN A 232 10.82 -6.66 0.34
CA ASN A 232 10.36 -5.98 -0.87
C ASN A 232 8.88 -5.53 -0.78
N ALA A 233 8.13 -6.04 0.20
CA ALA A 233 6.69 -5.89 0.24
C ALA A 233 6.20 -4.93 1.34
N ILE A 234 5.12 -4.21 1.04
CA ILE A 234 4.28 -3.54 2.03
C ILE A 234 2.85 -4.05 1.86
N LEU A 235 2.21 -4.39 2.97
CA LEU A 235 0.79 -4.73 3.03
C LEU A 235 0.01 -3.56 3.61
N LEU A 236 -1.02 -3.13 2.89
CA LEU A 236 -1.91 -2.06 3.32
C LEU A 236 -3.28 -2.66 3.66
N PHE A 237 -3.55 -2.82 4.96
CA PHE A 237 -4.84 -3.29 5.44
C PHE A 237 -5.76 -2.11 5.67
N GLN A 238 -6.96 -2.13 5.09
CA GLN A 238 -7.99 -1.11 5.28
C GLN A 238 -9.16 -1.72 6.04
N ILE A 239 -9.45 -1.18 7.22
CA ILE A 239 -10.63 -1.51 8.02
C ILE A 239 -11.65 -0.37 7.89
N PRO A 240 -12.82 -0.61 7.26
CA PRO A 240 -13.88 0.39 7.17
C PRO A 240 -14.50 0.70 8.53
N LEU A 241 -14.67 1.99 8.81
CA LEU A 241 -15.19 2.53 10.06
C LEU A 241 -16.60 3.11 9.88
N LYS A 242 -17.39 3.12 10.95
CA LYS A 242 -18.68 3.82 10.97
C LYS A 242 -18.45 5.32 11.09
N GLN A 243 -19.29 6.08 10.41
CA GLN A 243 -19.31 7.53 10.45
C GLN A 243 -20.53 8.02 11.22
N ARG A 244 -20.43 9.20 11.84
CA ARG A 244 -21.49 9.77 12.69
C ARG A 244 -22.75 10.18 11.92
N SER A 245 -22.69 10.27 10.59
CA SER A 245 -23.83 10.38 9.68
C SER A 245 -23.43 10.13 8.22
N GLU A 246 -24.34 9.53 7.43
CA GLU A 246 -24.17 9.34 5.98
C GLU A 246 -24.36 10.70 5.26
N ALA A 247 -23.42 11.09 4.39
CA ALA A 247 -23.55 12.27 3.55
C ALA A 247 -23.19 11.94 2.08
N THR A 248 -24.00 12.49 1.19
CA THR A 248 -23.91 12.45 -0.28
C THR A 248 -22.67 13.18 -0.81
N GLY A 249 -22.08 12.64 -1.88
CA GLY A 249 -20.73 12.94 -2.37
C GLY A 249 -20.44 14.38 -2.82
N PHE A 250 -19.15 14.69 -2.92
CA PHE A 250 -18.61 15.99 -3.34
C PHE A 250 -17.51 15.79 -4.41
N VAL A 251 -17.51 16.65 -5.44
CA VAL A 251 -16.57 16.63 -6.58
C VAL A 251 -15.54 17.76 -6.45
N ARG A 252 -14.28 17.55 -6.84
CA ARG A 252 -13.27 18.62 -7.03
C ARG A 252 -12.53 18.48 -8.38
N PRO A 253 -12.12 19.61 -9.01
CA PRO A 253 -11.43 19.60 -10.31
C PRO A 253 -9.88 19.61 -10.21
N TYR A 254 -9.24 19.25 -11.33
CA TYR A 254 -7.80 19.04 -11.55
C TYR A 254 -7.10 20.26 -12.22
N ILE A 255 -5.77 20.44 -12.02
CA ILE A 255 -4.92 21.51 -12.63
C ILE A 255 -3.59 20.90 -13.14
N PRO A 256 -3.10 21.22 -14.36
CA PRO A 256 -1.82 20.72 -14.86
C PRO A 256 -0.64 21.71 -14.70
N ILE A 257 0.61 21.19 -14.70
CA ILE A 257 1.88 21.95 -14.71
C ILE A 257 2.76 21.47 -15.87
N ALA A 258 3.47 22.40 -16.52
CA ALA A 258 4.34 22.16 -17.68
C ALA A 258 5.81 21.84 -17.31
N THR A 259 6.51 21.15 -18.22
CA THR A 259 7.86 20.56 -18.06
C THR A 259 8.98 21.33 -18.76
N GLY A 260 10.19 21.26 -18.20
CA GLY A 260 11.45 21.81 -18.75
C GLY A 260 12.54 20.74 -19.01
N SER A 261 13.65 21.19 -19.62
CA SER A 261 14.53 20.52 -20.60
C SER A 261 15.53 19.44 -20.12
N ARG A 262 15.99 18.65 -21.11
CA ARG A 262 16.95 17.53 -21.02
C ARG A 262 18.42 17.96 -20.95
N ARG A 263 19.20 17.19 -20.19
CA ARG A 263 20.68 17.10 -20.29
C ARG A 263 21.13 15.63 -20.35
N ARG A 264 22.34 15.44 -20.88
CA ARG A 264 22.89 14.17 -21.41
C ARG A 264 23.07 13.10 -20.32
N ALA A 265 22.66 11.87 -20.65
CA ALA A 265 22.59 10.74 -19.72
C ALA A 265 23.93 10.00 -19.59
N SER A 266 24.23 9.61 -18.35
CA SER A 266 25.10 8.48 -18.01
C SER A 266 24.40 7.15 -18.36
N PRO A 267 25.10 6.02 -18.43
CA PRO A 267 24.46 4.71 -18.64
C PRO A 267 23.42 4.44 -17.54
N LEU A 268 22.19 4.09 -17.93
CA LEU A 268 21.08 3.81 -17.01
C LEU A 268 21.19 2.39 -16.44
N ALA A 269 20.89 2.23 -15.15
CA ALA A 269 20.88 0.93 -14.46
C ALA A 269 19.58 0.13 -14.76
N GLY A 270 18.50 0.80 -15.12
CA GLY A 270 17.20 0.20 -15.45
C GLY A 270 16.35 -0.21 -14.23
N LEU A 271 15.22 -0.87 -14.52
CA LEU A 271 14.27 -1.37 -13.53
C LEU A 271 14.80 -2.59 -12.79
N GLU A 272 14.70 -2.56 -11.47
CA GLU A 272 15.12 -3.63 -10.57
C GLU A 272 14.22 -3.71 -9.34
N PHE A 273 14.20 -4.84 -8.61
CA PHE A 273 13.56 -4.93 -7.31
C PHE A 273 14.27 -4.08 -6.26
N ALA A 274 13.48 -3.59 -5.29
CA ALA A 274 13.98 -2.81 -4.18
C ALA A 274 13.88 -3.56 -2.84
N THR A 275 14.82 -3.33 -1.95
CA THR A 275 14.65 -3.63 -0.52
C THR A 275 14.15 -2.39 0.20
N LEU A 276 13.24 -2.56 1.14
CA LEU A 276 12.59 -1.49 1.87
C LEU A 276 13.11 -1.41 3.30
N ARG A 277 13.27 -0.19 3.79
CA ARG A 277 13.50 0.09 5.21
C ARG A 277 12.88 1.42 5.64
N ALA A 278 12.81 1.68 6.94
CA ALA A 278 12.56 3.01 7.44
C ALA A 278 13.68 3.98 7.03
N SER A 279 13.30 5.19 6.63
CA SER A 279 14.26 6.29 6.49
C SER A 279 14.82 6.69 7.87
N GLU A 280 16.05 7.21 7.87
CA GLU A 280 16.65 7.83 9.05
C GLU A 280 16.06 9.22 9.35
N LYS A 281 15.44 9.85 8.33
CA LYS A 281 14.83 11.16 8.48
C LYS A 281 13.43 11.06 9.05
N THR A 282 13.19 11.82 10.12
CA THR A 282 11.89 11.93 10.78
C THR A 282 11.19 13.26 10.49
N TYR A 283 9.86 13.25 10.52
CA TYR A 283 8.99 14.36 10.18
C TYR A 283 8.13 14.82 11.37
N GLY A 284 8.58 14.55 12.61
CA GLY A 284 7.87 14.86 13.85
C GLY A 284 7.26 13.63 14.52
N PRO A 285 6.37 13.83 15.52
CA PRO A 285 5.74 12.73 16.23
C PRO A 285 4.79 11.94 15.32
N PHE A 286 4.78 10.62 15.48
CA PHE A 286 3.86 9.74 14.80
C PHE A 286 2.45 9.95 15.34
N ARG A 287 1.50 10.16 14.43
CA ARG A 287 0.10 10.36 14.79
C ARG A 287 -0.56 9.01 15.05
N GLY A 288 -0.60 8.62 16.32
CA GLY A 288 -1.29 7.41 16.77
C GLY A 288 -2.82 7.52 16.75
N LEU A 289 -3.48 6.51 17.31
CA LEU A 289 -4.93 6.32 17.26
C LEU A 289 -5.71 7.04 18.37
N ALA A 290 -5.02 7.50 19.43
CA ALA A 290 -5.61 7.87 20.73
C ALA A 290 -6.75 8.90 20.70
N ARG A 291 -6.80 9.77 19.68
CA ARG A 291 -7.82 10.83 19.55
C ARG A 291 -9.15 10.35 18.95
N PHE A 292 -9.23 9.10 18.49
CA PHE A 292 -10.37 8.61 17.72
C PHE A 292 -11.14 7.53 18.47
N LYS A 293 -12.47 7.64 18.45
CA LYS A 293 -13.37 6.54 18.80
C LYS A 293 -13.62 5.73 17.53
N LEU A 294 -13.00 4.56 17.44
CA LEU A 294 -13.06 3.71 16.26
C LEU A 294 -14.16 2.66 16.42
N GLU A 295 -15.05 2.57 15.43
CA GLU A 295 -16.09 1.54 15.39
C GLU A 295 -16.14 0.91 14.00
N ARG A 296 -16.13 -0.42 13.94
CA ARG A 296 -16.11 -1.19 12.69
C ARG A 296 -17.43 -1.06 11.93
N ASN A 297 -17.35 -0.74 10.64
CA ASN A 297 -18.52 -0.78 9.75
C ASN A 297 -18.68 -2.17 9.11
N ALA A 298 -19.44 -3.03 9.78
CA ALA A 298 -19.68 -4.42 9.37
C ALA A 298 -20.28 -4.59 7.96
N ARG A 299 -20.76 -3.53 7.31
CA ARG A 299 -21.26 -3.58 5.92
C ARG A 299 -20.14 -3.91 4.93
N PHE A 300 -18.94 -3.41 5.15
CA PHE A 300 -17.86 -3.49 4.18
C PHE A 300 -16.76 -4.47 4.64
N PRO A 301 -16.15 -5.25 3.73
CA PRO A 301 -15.04 -6.14 4.08
C PRO A 301 -13.80 -5.37 4.53
N ILE A 302 -12.86 -6.07 5.16
CA ILE A 302 -11.48 -5.57 5.30
C ILE A 302 -10.74 -5.83 3.98
N ARG A 303 -10.06 -4.81 3.45
CA ARG A 303 -9.23 -4.93 2.23
C ARG A 303 -7.75 -5.01 2.58
N VAL A 304 -6.98 -5.78 1.82
CA VAL A 304 -5.52 -5.82 1.89
C VAL A 304 -4.94 -5.60 0.50
N THR A 305 -4.07 -4.60 0.37
CA THR A 305 -3.34 -4.33 -0.88
C THR A 305 -1.89 -4.77 -0.71
N PHE A 306 -1.44 -5.73 -1.54
CA PHE A 306 -0.03 -6.13 -1.63
C PHE A 306 0.72 -5.17 -2.54
N GLN A 307 1.72 -4.47 -2.01
CA GLN A 307 2.59 -3.63 -2.82
C GLN A 307 3.99 -4.21 -2.89
N MET A 308 4.45 -4.51 -4.10
CA MET A 308 5.81 -4.99 -4.39
C MET A 308 6.59 -3.87 -5.07
N TYR A 309 7.83 -3.63 -4.65
CA TYR A 309 8.53 -2.42 -5.05
C TYR A 309 9.64 -2.67 -6.06
N THR A 310 9.68 -1.82 -7.07
CA THR A 310 10.77 -1.72 -8.03
C THR A 310 11.29 -0.30 -8.07
N VAL A 311 12.54 -0.16 -8.48
CA VAL A 311 13.26 1.09 -8.63
C VAL A 311 13.84 1.19 -10.03
N THR A 312 13.81 2.37 -10.64
CA THR A 312 14.35 2.60 -11.99
C THR A 312 14.87 4.03 -12.18
N ASP A 313 15.90 4.17 -13.01
CA ASP A 313 16.34 5.42 -13.63
C ASP A 313 15.95 5.49 -15.13
N ASP A 314 15.33 4.43 -15.64
CA ASP A 314 14.88 4.29 -17.03
C ASP A 314 13.34 4.34 -17.11
N PRO A 315 12.74 5.30 -17.83
CA PRO A 315 11.30 5.34 -18.05
C PRO A 315 10.79 4.31 -19.05
N VAL A 316 11.67 3.62 -19.78
CA VAL A 316 11.28 2.62 -20.78
C VAL A 316 11.17 1.25 -20.11
N LEU A 317 9.96 0.73 -19.99
CA LEU A 317 9.72 -0.59 -19.42
C LEU A 317 9.85 -1.64 -20.52
N LYS A 318 10.66 -2.67 -20.26
CA LYS A 318 10.86 -3.80 -21.18
C LYS A 318 9.76 -4.83 -21.01
N GLU A 319 9.44 -5.56 -22.07
CA GLU A 319 8.43 -6.62 -22.02
C GLU A 319 8.70 -7.68 -20.94
N SER A 320 9.95 -8.14 -20.83
CA SER A 320 10.33 -9.12 -19.80
C SER A 320 10.10 -8.60 -18.37
N GLN A 321 10.23 -7.29 -18.15
CA GLN A 321 9.96 -6.65 -16.88
C GLN A 321 8.45 -6.64 -16.59
N ILE A 322 7.63 -6.17 -17.54
CA ILE A 322 6.17 -6.17 -17.39
C ILE A 322 5.62 -7.58 -17.18
N LYS A 323 6.10 -8.57 -17.95
CA LYS A 323 5.73 -9.97 -17.76
C LYS A 323 6.06 -10.45 -16.34
N SER A 324 7.26 -10.18 -15.85
CA SER A 324 7.69 -10.57 -14.50
C SER A 324 6.80 -9.94 -13.41
N LEU A 325 6.41 -8.67 -13.58
CA LEU A 325 5.49 -7.99 -12.69
C LEU A 325 4.07 -8.60 -12.76
N ALA A 326 3.58 -8.91 -13.96
CA ALA A 326 2.31 -9.58 -14.17
C ALA A 326 2.26 -10.94 -13.48
N ASP A 327 3.29 -11.77 -13.66
CA ASP A 327 3.40 -13.09 -13.03
C ASP A 327 3.40 -12.97 -11.49
N LYS A 328 4.02 -11.92 -10.93
CA LYS A 328 4.02 -11.65 -9.48
C LYS A 328 2.68 -11.17 -8.95
N ILE A 329 2.02 -10.27 -9.67
CA ILE A 329 0.67 -9.80 -9.36
C ILE A 329 -0.30 -10.98 -9.35
N GLU A 330 -0.23 -11.86 -10.36
CA GLU A 330 -1.12 -13.01 -10.49
C GLU A 330 -1.00 -14.01 -9.33
N LYS A 331 0.21 -14.17 -8.75
CA LYS A 331 0.41 -15.02 -7.56
C LYS A 331 -0.43 -14.63 -6.35
N VAL A 332 -0.78 -13.35 -6.20
CA VAL A 332 -1.68 -12.91 -5.11
C VAL A 332 -3.10 -13.41 -5.36
N TYR A 333 -3.56 -13.33 -6.61
CA TYR A 333 -4.91 -13.75 -7.00
C TYR A 333 -5.08 -15.27 -6.95
N VAL A 334 -4.06 -16.04 -7.36
CA VAL A 334 -4.08 -17.52 -7.29
C VAL A 334 -4.15 -18.05 -5.85
N ARG A 335 -3.76 -17.25 -4.84
CA ARG A 335 -3.90 -17.61 -3.42
C ARG A 335 -5.31 -17.38 -2.86
N GLY A 336 -6.17 -16.69 -3.61
CA GLY A 336 -7.56 -16.48 -3.23
C GLY A 336 -8.38 -17.76 -3.29
N LYS A 337 -9.32 -17.92 -2.38
CA LYS A 337 -10.37 -18.95 -2.46
C LYS A 337 -11.32 -18.68 -3.62
N GLU A 338 -11.61 -17.40 -3.84
CA GLU A 338 -12.46 -16.91 -4.94
C GLU A 338 -11.84 -15.63 -5.50
N THR A 339 -12.03 -15.40 -6.80
CA THR A 339 -11.61 -14.17 -7.49
C THR A 339 -12.81 -13.57 -8.21
N GLY A 340 -12.92 -12.25 -8.18
CA GLY A 340 -14.00 -11.55 -8.86
C GLY A 340 -13.76 -10.06 -8.90
N SER A 341 -14.82 -9.30 -9.16
CA SER A 341 -14.77 -7.85 -9.28
C SER A 341 -15.76 -7.18 -8.35
N LEU A 342 -15.32 -6.13 -7.66
CA LEU A 342 -16.25 -5.24 -6.96
C LEU A 342 -17.05 -4.34 -7.92
N VAL A 343 -16.61 -4.16 -9.17
CA VAL A 343 -17.24 -3.28 -10.17
C VAL A 343 -18.21 -4.03 -11.08
N THR A 344 -17.73 -5.10 -11.73
CA THR A 344 -18.40 -5.68 -12.90
C THR A 344 -19.27 -6.88 -12.56
N ASN A 345 -19.07 -7.50 -11.40
CA ASN A 345 -19.73 -8.76 -11.04
C ASN A 345 -20.58 -8.56 -9.79
N THR A 346 -21.74 -9.19 -9.73
CA THR A 346 -22.48 -9.41 -8.48
C THR A 346 -22.23 -10.85 -8.06
N THR A 347 -21.58 -11.03 -6.91
CA THR A 347 -21.24 -12.37 -6.40
C THR A 347 -21.81 -12.57 -4.99
N ASN A 348 -21.73 -13.79 -4.47
CA ASN A 348 -22.01 -14.11 -3.06
C ASN A 348 -20.71 -14.26 -2.25
N ARG A 349 -19.60 -13.69 -2.73
CA ARG A 349 -18.30 -13.74 -2.05
C ARG A 349 -18.43 -13.19 -0.63
N ALA A 350 -17.67 -13.77 0.29
CA ALA A 350 -17.68 -13.34 1.70
C ALA A 350 -17.28 -11.86 1.86
N THR A 351 -16.48 -11.36 0.91
CA THR A 351 -16.02 -9.98 0.87
C THR A 351 -16.93 -9.03 0.09
N GLU A 352 -18.13 -9.42 -0.34
CA GLU A 352 -19.07 -8.46 -0.94
C GLU A 352 -19.61 -7.48 0.11
N PRO A 353 -19.84 -6.21 -0.25
CA PRO A 353 -20.54 -5.25 0.59
C PRO A 353 -21.94 -5.75 0.95
N ARG A 354 -22.28 -5.68 2.23
CA ARG A 354 -23.58 -6.07 2.77
C ARG A 354 -24.54 -4.88 2.82
N PRO A 355 -25.82 -5.04 2.42
CA PRO A 355 -26.82 -3.98 2.50
C PRO A 355 -27.11 -3.60 3.97
N LEU A 356 -27.54 -2.36 4.21
CA LEU A 356 -27.84 -1.81 5.54
C LEU A 356 -28.75 -2.71 6.40
N GLY A 357 -29.76 -3.35 5.79
CA GLY A 357 -30.72 -4.20 6.50
C GLY A 357 -30.21 -5.59 6.91
N SER A 358 -29.07 -6.04 6.38
CA SER A 358 -28.52 -7.38 6.67
C SER A 358 -27.59 -7.43 7.89
N VAL A 359 -27.38 -6.29 8.55
CA VAL A 359 -26.42 -6.13 9.65
C VAL A 359 -27.09 -6.20 11.02
N MET A 360 -28.43 -6.27 11.08
CA MET A 360 -29.17 -6.55 12.33
C MET A 360 -29.65 -8.01 12.36
N GLY A 361 -29.22 -8.77 13.37
CA GLY A 361 -29.91 -10.00 13.78
C GLY A 361 -29.33 -11.35 13.32
N ALA A 362 -28.02 -11.57 13.42
CA ALA A 362 -27.45 -12.93 13.37
C ALA A 362 -27.06 -13.46 14.77
N GLU A 363 -27.73 -12.98 15.82
CA GLU A 363 -27.83 -13.64 17.12
C GLU A 363 -29.27 -14.13 17.30
N GLN A 364 -29.60 -15.29 16.74
CA GLN A 364 -30.63 -16.16 17.29
C GLN A 364 -30.16 -17.61 17.17
N MET A 365 -29.69 -18.13 18.31
CA MET A 365 -30.10 -19.37 19.00
C MET A 365 -30.47 -20.62 18.17
N PRO A 366 -30.19 -21.82 18.72
CA PRO A 366 -30.16 -23.08 17.98
C PRO A 366 -31.53 -23.52 17.48
N SER A 367 -31.50 -24.20 16.33
CA SER A 367 -32.63 -24.87 15.69
C SER A 367 -33.35 -25.82 16.65
N PHE A 368 -34.59 -25.50 17.00
CA PHE A 368 -35.52 -26.45 17.58
C PHE A 368 -36.34 -27.15 16.49
N ASN A 369 -36.40 -28.46 16.65
CA ASN A 369 -36.91 -29.53 15.80
C ASN A 369 -38.20 -29.26 15.01
N LEU A 370 -38.16 -29.78 13.78
CA LEU A 370 -39.30 -30.30 13.04
C LEU A 370 -40.07 -31.34 13.88
N ARG A 371 -41.36 -31.12 14.08
CA ARG A 371 -42.35 -32.21 14.13
C ARG A 371 -43.54 -31.87 13.25
N ALA A 372 -43.85 -32.87 12.44
CA ALA A 372 -45.03 -32.95 11.59
C ALA A 372 -46.30 -33.00 12.44
N GLU A 373 -47.35 -32.38 11.92
CA GLU A 373 -48.68 -32.99 11.69
C GLU A 373 -49.32 -32.30 10.48
#